data_AF-A0A6S6W6R6-F1
#
_entry.id   AF-A0A6S6W6R6-F1
#
_cell.length_a   1.000
_cell.length_b   1.000
_cell.length_c   1.000
_cell.angle_alpha   90.00
_cell.angle_beta   90.00
_cell.angle_gamma   90.00
#
_symmetry.space_group_name_H-M   'P 1'
#
loop_
_entity.id
_entity.type
_entity.pdbx_description
1 polymer ?
#
loop_
_entity_poly.entity_id
_entity_poly.type
_entity_poly.pdbx_seq_one_letter_code
_entity_poly.pdbx_strand_id
1 'polypeptide(L)'
;MHFSTIFAASAMASAAMAAEHIVAVGDKTGDIVFKPETITAAEGDTVVFHFWPKNHSVVQSTFAKPCEPMTDGMWSGFVPSSDTEKAASTSFTYEVKNASAPIWFYCSQGQHCQGGMVGVINPPASGANTIDAYKKAAAAAADNVSPASKAGTGGKLSENSTASSGSGSSPTKSGSSSGTPQSTGAASQLGGSVAFAGLTGLFTFFML
;
A
#
# COMPACT_ATOMS: atom_id res chain seq x y z
N MET A 1 -8.38 -64.27 -37.71
CA MET A 1 -8.29 -63.81 -36.31
C MET A 1 -7.82 -62.37 -36.33
N HIS A 2 -8.69 -61.40 -36.07
CA HIS A 2 -8.33 -59.99 -35.99
C HIS A 2 -8.35 -59.57 -34.52
N PHE A 3 -7.19 -59.29 -33.96
CA PHE A 3 -7.06 -58.72 -32.62
C PHE A 3 -6.90 -57.21 -32.76
N SER A 4 -7.95 -56.45 -32.42
CA SER A 4 -7.89 -55.00 -32.27
C SER A 4 -7.30 -54.66 -30.90
N THR A 5 -6.10 -54.09 -30.89
CA THR A 5 -5.49 -53.53 -29.69
C THR A 5 -5.98 -52.10 -29.49
N ILE A 6 -6.78 -51.87 -28.44
CA ILE A 6 -7.16 -50.53 -27.99
C ILE A 6 -6.02 -50.01 -27.12
N PHE A 7 -5.24 -49.05 -27.64
CA PHE A 7 -4.33 -48.27 -26.82
C PHE A 7 -5.14 -47.27 -26.00
N ALA A 8 -5.29 -47.55 -24.70
CA ALA A 8 -5.79 -46.57 -23.75
C ALA A 8 -4.70 -45.53 -23.49
N ALA A 9 -4.85 -44.33 -24.05
CA ALA A 9 -4.00 -43.19 -23.73
C ALA A 9 -4.43 -42.58 -22.40
N SER A 10 -3.65 -42.83 -21.33
CA SER A 10 -3.81 -42.10 -20.07
C SER A 10 -3.34 -40.65 -20.27
N ALA A 11 -4.29 -39.71 -20.31
CA ALA A 11 -3.98 -38.29 -20.30
C ALA A 11 -3.49 -37.88 -18.90
N MET A 12 -2.22 -37.51 -18.76
CA MET A 12 -1.73 -36.79 -17.59
C MET A 12 -2.26 -35.36 -17.65
N ALA A 13 -3.22 -35.02 -16.80
CA ALA A 13 -3.62 -33.65 -16.55
C ALA A 13 -2.54 -32.97 -15.69
N SER A 14 -1.70 -32.15 -16.31
CA SER A 14 -0.82 -31.23 -15.61
C SER A 14 -1.67 -30.09 -15.02
N ALA A 15 -1.83 -30.08 -13.70
CA ALA A 15 -2.38 -28.94 -12.99
C ALA A 15 -1.37 -27.78 -13.06
N ALA A 16 -1.68 -26.74 -13.83
CA ALA A 16 -0.90 -25.51 -13.83
C ALA A 16 -1.15 -24.79 -12.50
N MET A 17 -0.10 -24.65 -11.69
CA MET A 17 -0.13 -23.85 -10.47
C MET A 17 0.18 -22.40 -10.84
N ALA A 18 -0.63 -21.45 -10.36
CA ALA A 18 -0.33 -20.03 -10.47
C ALA A 18 1.01 -19.72 -9.78
N ALA A 19 1.92 -19.01 -10.46
CA ALA A 19 3.20 -18.63 -9.91
C ALA A 19 3.08 -17.40 -9.01
N GLU A 20 4.00 -17.29 -8.05
CA GLU A 20 4.17 -16.11 -7.21
C GLU A 20 5.45 -15.38 -7.61
N HIS A 21 5.34 -14.09 -7.90
CA HIS A 21 6.43 -13.19 -8.26
C HIS A 21 6.65 -12.18 -7.14
N ILE A 22 7.88 -12.06 -6.65
CA ILE A 22 8.20 -11.16 -5.54
C ILE A 22 8.78 -9.84 -6.05
N VAL A 23 8.24 -8.73 -5.57
CA VAL A 23 8.79 -7.37 -5.77
C VAL A 23 9.12 -6.76 -4.41
N ALA A 24 10.39 -6.43 -4.20
CA ALA A 24 10.79 -5.56 -3.10
C ALA A 24 10.38 -4.12 -3.42
N VAL A 25 9.69 -3.48 -2.47
CA VAL A 25 9.31 -2.07 -2.50
C VAL A 25 10.25 -1.31 -1.57
N GLY A 26 11.22 -0.63 -2.17
CA GLY A 26 12.45 -0.22 -1.51
C GLY A 26 13.41 -1.39 -1.31
N ASP A 27 14.50 -1.14 -0.59
CA ASP A 27 15.44 -2.17 -0.17
C ASP A 27 16.04 -1.93 1.22
N LYS A 28 16.95 -2.81 1.64
CA LYS A 28 17.62 -2.75 2.94
C LYS A 28 18.41 -1.46 3.18
N THR A 29 18.92 -0.82 2.13
CA THR A 29 19.65 0.45 2.25
C THR A 29 18.72 1.67 2.28
N GLY A 30 17.43 1.43 2.07
CA GLY A 30 16.39 2.45 1.99
C GLY A 30 16.32 3.10 0.61
N ASP A 31 16.75 2.43 -0.45
CA ASP A 31 16.65 2.99 -1.79
C ASP A 31 15.18 3.10 -2.23
N ILE A 32 14.88 4.06 -3.10
CA ILE A 32 13.52 4.31 -3.61
C ILE A 32 13.30 3.54 -4.92
N VAL A 33 13.26 2.21 -4.85
CA VAL A 33 13.25 1.34 -6.03
C VAL A 33 12.19 0.24 -5.94
N PHE A 34 11.72 -0.26 -7.07
CA PHE A 34 11.03 -1.55 -7.15
C PHE A 34 12.01 -2.60 -7.67
N LYS A 35 12.15 -3.74 -6.99
CA LYS A 35 13.11 -4.78 -7.38
C LYS A 35 12.48 -6.18 -7.39
N PRO A 36 12.29 -6.81 -8.57
CA PRO A 36 12.51 -6.26 -9.91
C PRO A 36 11.56 -5.09 -10.23
N GLU A 37 11.98 -4.18 -11.11
CA GLU A 37 11.10 -3.14 -11.66
C GLU A 37 10.32 -3.60 -12.89
N THR A 38 10.68 -4.76 -13.44
CA THR A 38 10.01 -5.39 -14.58
C THR A 38 9.71 -6.84 -14.23
N ILE A 39 8.46 -7.24 -14.38
CA ILE A 39 7.97 -8.60 -14.12
C ILE A 39 7.31 -9.14 -15.39
N THR A 40 7.53 -10.43 -15.68
CA THR A 40 6.75 -11.17 -16.68
C THR A 40 5.98 -12.26 -15.96
N ALA A 41 4.66 -12.24 -16.06
CA ALA A 41 3.75 -13.10 -15.31
C ALA A 41 2.57 -13.55 -16.18
N ALA A 42 2.16 -14.82 -16.02
CA ALA A 42 1.02 -15.39 -16.73
C ALA A 42 -0.32 -14.94 -16.10
N GLU A 43 -1.42 -15.15 -16.81
CA GLU A 43 -2.75 -14.95 -16.22
C GLU A 43 -2.96 -15.91 -15.05
N GLY A 44 -3.47 -15.39 -13.93
CA GLY A 44 -3.64 -16.12 -12.68
C GLY A 44 -2.41 -16.08 -11.76
N ASP A 45 -1.23 -15.70 -12.26
CA ASP A 45 -0.07 -15.46 -11.40
C ASP A 45 -0.31 -14.30 -10.44
N THR A 46 0.44 -14.27 -9.35
CA THR A 46 0.41 -13.18 -8.37
C THR A 46 1.73 -12.44 -8.32
N VAL A 47 1.66 -11.12 -8.12
CA VAL A 47 2.81 -10.26 -7.82
C VAL A 47 2.66 -9.76 -6.39
N VAL A 48 3.58 -10.16 -5.52
CA VAL A 48 3.59 -9.82 -4.10
C VAL A 48 4.65 -8.76 -3.83
N PHE A 49 4.18 -7.63 -3.35
CA PHE A 49 4.97 -6.46 -2.99
C PHE A 49 5.32 -6.50 -1.50
N HIS A 50 6.62 -6.62 -1.21
CA HIS A 50 7.16 -6.61 0.15
C HIS A 50 7.87 -5.29 0.44
N PHE A 51 7.45 -4.60 1.49
CA PHE A 51 7.88 -3.24 1.79
C PHE A 51 9.10 -3.22 2.71
N TRP A 52 10.16 -2.58 2.26
CA TRP A 52 11.40 -2.35 3.02
C TRP A 52 11.36 -0.96 3.70
N PRO A 53 12.39 -0.56 4.49
CA PRO A 53 12.38 0.71 5.23
C PRO A 53 11.96 1.92 4.41
N LYS A 54 11.49 2.94 5.14
CA LYS A 54 10.79 4.16 4.69
C LYS A 54 9.30 3.90 4.47
N ASN A 55 8.62 4.93 3.95
CA ASN A 55 7.20 4.86 3.64
C ASN A 55 7.03 4.73 2.14
N HIS A 56 6.44 3.62 1.69
CA HIS A 56 6.27 3.35 0.27
C HIS A 56 4.83 2.94 -0.05
N SER A 57 4.50 2.98 -1.34
CA SER A 57 3.22 2.53 -1.85
C SER A 57 3.36 1.97 -3.26
N VAL A 58 2.33 1.27 -3.72
CA VAL A 58 2.15 0.76 -5.08
C VAL A 58 0.86 1.32 -5.62
N VAL A 59 0.96 2.16 -6.64
CA VAL A 59 -0.17 2.77 -7.36
C VAL A 59 -0.12 2.37 -8.81
N GLN A 60 -1.23 1.93 -9.37
CA GLN A 60 -1.36 1.76 -10.82
C GLN A 60 -1.57 3.09 -11.52
N SER A 61 -0.89 3.26 -12.64
CA SER A 61 -1.06 4.37 -13.57
C SER A 61 -1.26 3.83 -14.98
N THR A 62 -1.34 4.76 -15.94
CA THR A 62 -1.13 4.44 -17.35
C THR A 62 0.29 4.80 -17.76
N PHE A 63 0.80 4.18 -18.83
CA PHE A 63 2.09 4.56 -19.40
C PHE A 63 2.18 6.07 -19.72
N ALA A 64 1.09 6.65 -20.21
CA ALA A 64 1.04 8.04 -20.66
C ALA A 64 1.01 9.06 -19.50
N LYS A 65 0.63 8.64 -18.30
CA LYS A 65 0.47 9.49 -17.12
C LYS A 65 1.19 8.86 -15.92
N PRO A 66 2.54 8.79 -15.92
CA PRO A 66 3.27 8.39 -14.73
C PRO A 66 2.97 9.35 -13.58
N CYS A 67 3.07 8.84 -12.35
CA CYS A 67 2.85 9.60 -11.12
C CYS A 67 1.41 10.12 -10.91
N GLU A 68 0.47 9.70 -11.76
CA GLU A 68 -0.96 9.95 -11.63
C GLU A 68 -1.73 8.62 -11.54
N PRO A 69 -2.66 8.47 -10.59
CA PRO A 69 -3.39 7.22 -10.44
C PRO A 69 -4.38 7.06 -11.59
N MET A 70 -4.47 5.85 -12.14
CA MET A 70 -5.56 5.55 -13.08
C MET A 70 -6.86 5.24 -12.33
N THR A 71 -8.00 5.52 -12.96
CA THR A 71 -9.32 5.13 -12.46
C THR A 71 -9.39 3.62 -12.29
N ASP A 72 -9.93 3.17 -11.15
CA ASP A 72 -10.08 1.75 -10.78
C ASP A 72 -8.77 0.94 -10.75
N GLY A 73 -7.62 1.62 -10.69
CA GLY A 73 -6.30 1.01 -10.59
C GLY A 73 -6.01 0.40 -9.21
N MET A 74 -4.97 -0.44 -9.17
CA MET A 74 -4.47 -0.96 -7.89
C MET A 74 -3.88 0.13 -7.00
N TRP A 75 -4.14 0.03 -5.70
CA TRP A 75 -3.65 0.94 -4.67
C TRP A 75 -3.36 0.17 -3.39
N SER A 76 -2.08 0.02 -3.02
CA SER A 76 -1.71 -0.64 -1.77
C SER A 76 -2.04 0.17 -0.52
N GLY A 77 -2.17 1.50 -0.64
CA GLY A 77 -1.98 2.38 0.50
C GLY A 77 -0.49 2.56 0.81
N PHE A 78 -0.20 3.40 1.82
CA PHE A 78 1.14 3.54 2.35
C PHE A 78 1.45 2.44 3.37
N VAL A 79 2.59 1.77 3.21
CA VAL A 79 3.11 0.78 4.15
C VAL A 79 4.45 1.28 4.68
N PRO A 80 4.49 1.86 5.89
CA PRO A 80 5.74 2.31 6.51
C PRO A 80 6.49 1.14 7.14
N SER A 81 7.81 1.13 6.98
CA SER A 81 8.73 0.25 7.72
C SER A 81 9.98 1.01 8.16
N SER A 82 10.61 0.56 9.24
CA SER A 82 11.90 1.05 9.70
C SER A 82 12.96 -0.05 9.83
N ASP A 83 12.61 -1.31 9.55
CA ASP A 83 13.49 -2.48 9.76
C ASP A 83 14.32 -2.77 8.49
N THR A 84 15.65 -2.62 8.59
CA THR A 84 16.58 -2.85 7.47
C THR A 84 16.88 -4.33 7.23
N GLU A 85 16.49 -5.21 8.15
CA GLU A 85 16.75 -6.65 8.08
C GLU A 85 15.54 -7.46 7.63
N LYS A 86 14.33 -6.94 7.84
CA LYS A 86 13.07 -7.59 7.49
C LYS A 86 12.14 -6.63 6.75
N ALA A 87 11.48 -7.14 5.72
CA ALA A 87 10.33 -6.44 5.14
C ALA A 87 9.20 -6.30 6.18
N ALA A 88 8.35 -5.30 5.99
CA ALA A 88 7.14 -5.09 6.77
C ALA A 88 6.30 -6.37 6.85
N SER A 89 5.59 -6.55 7.97
CA SER A 89 4.61 -7.63 8.12
C SER A 89 3.46 -7.50 7.12
N THR A 90 3.17 -6.27 6.67
CA THR A 90 2.18 -6.01 5.63
C THR A 90 2.79 -6.20 4.24
N SER A 91 2.15 -7.00 3.41
CA SER A 91 2.41 -7.10 1.96
C SER A 91 1.17 -6.71 1.15
N PHE A 92 1.38 -6.37 -0.12
CA PHE A 92 0.31 -6.13 -1.08
C PHE A 92 0.42 -7.13 -2.23
N THR A 93 -0.65 -7.84 -2.53
CA THR A 93 -0.69 -8.85 -3.60
C THR A 93 -1.62 -8.40 -4.71
N TYR A 94 -1.12 -8.41 -5.94
CA TYR A 94 -1.89 -8.20 -7.17
C TYR A 94 -1.98 -9.50 -7.96
N GLU A 95 -3.17 -9.86 -8.41
CA GLU A 95 -3.39 -11.01 -9.31
C GLU A 95 -3.41 -10.54 -10.76
N VAL A 96 -2.62 -11.18 -11.62
CA VAL A 96 -2.54 -10.86 -13.04
C VAL A 96 -3.78 -11.40 -13.75
N LYS A 97 -4.73 -10.51 -14.02
CA LYS A 97 -6.00 -10.85 -14.66
C LYS A 97 -5.94 -10.90 -16.20
N ASN A 98 -4.97 -10.22 -16.79
CA ASN A 98 -4.76 -10.17 -18.23
C ASN A 98 -3.26 -10.02 -18.50
N ALA A 99 -2.62 -11.08 -19.01
CA ALA A 99 -1.18 -11.09 -19.24
C ALA A 99 -0.75 -10.27 -20.47
N SER A 100 -1.70 -9.97 -21.36
CA SER A 100 -1.45 -9.17 -22.57
C SER A 100 -1.60 -7.66 -22.34
N ALA A 101 -2.04 -7.25 -21.14
CA ALA A 101 -2.20 -5.85 -20.77
C ALA A 101 -1.07 -5.41 -19.82
N PRO A 102 -0.15 -4.53 -20.26
CA PRO A 102 0.91 -4.01 -19.39
C PRO A 102 0.33 -3.23 -18.21
N ILE A 103 0.86 -3.48 -17.01
CA ILE A 103 0.47 -2.80 -15.79
C ILE A 103 1.63 -1.93 -15.33
N TRP A 104 1.46 -0.62 -15.48
CA TRP A 104 2.44 0.38 -15.05
C TRP A 104 2.11 0.82 -13.63
N PHE A 105 3.14 0.96 -12.80
CA PHE A 105 2.95 1.35 -11.41
C PHE A 105 4.07 2.23 -10.89
N TYR A 106 3.79 2.95 -9.80
CA TYR A 106 4.71 3.88 -9.16
C TYR A 106 4.48 3.97 -7.65
N CYS A 107 5.43 4.58 -6.95
CA CYS A 107 5.29 4.95 -5.55
C CYS A 107 4.85 6.41 -5.40
N SER A 108 3.71 6.64 -4.75
CA SER A 108 3.14 7.99 -4.56
C SER A 108 3.72 8.77 -3.38
N GLN A 109 4.76 8.25 -2.71
CA GLN A 109 5.42 8.97 -1.61
C GLN A 109 6.27 10.12 -2.15
N GLY A 110 5.99 11.35 -1.73
CA GLY A 110 6.84 12.52 -2.02
C GLY A 110 7.25 12.59 -3.49
N GLN A 111 8.56 12.68 -3.76
CA GLN A 111 9.11 12.64 -5.12
C GLN A 111 9.66 11.26 -5.53
N HIS A 112 9.19 10.16 -4.91
CA HIS A 112 9.70 8.82 -5.24
C HIS A 112 9.44 8.46 -6.71
N CYS A 113 8.26 8.77 -7.24
CA CYS A 113 7.95 8.51 -8.65
C CYS A 113 8.88 9.27 -9.60
N GLN A 114 9.04 10.58 -9.40
CA GLN A 114 9.98 11.41 -10.16
C GLN A 114 11.44 10.97 -9.97
N GLY A 115 11.76 10.44 -8.79
CA GLY A 115 13.06 9.82 -8.47
C GLY A 115 13.30 8.47 -9.14
N GLY A 116 12.37 7.98 -9.97
CA GLY A 116 12.50 6.73 -10.71
C GLY A 116 11.92 5.50 -10.02
N MET A 117 11.18 5.67 -8.92
CA MET A 117 10.46 4.58 -8.24
C MET A 117 9.20 4.20 -9.01
N VAL A 118 9.42 3.52 -10.13
CA VAL A 118 8.40 3.06 -11.07
C VAL A 118 8.68 1.63 -11.52
N GLY A 119 7.65 0.92 -11.96
CA GLY A 119 7.78 -0.44 -12.45
C GLY A 119 6.69 -0.84 -13.43
N VAL A 120 6.83 -2.03 -14.00
CA VAL A 120 5.90 -2.60 -14.97
C VAL A 120 5.76 -4.11 -14.83
N ILE A 121 4.53 -4.62 -14.90
CA ILE A 121 4.22 -6.04 -15.11
C ILE A 121 3.83 -6.22 -16.56
N ASN A 122 4.39 -7.23 -17.22
CA ASN A 122 4.18 -7.57 -18.63
C ASN A 122 4.39 -6.37 -19.57
N PRO A 123 5.59 -5.77 -19.61
CA PRO A 123 5.87 -4.70 -20.57
C PRO A 123 5.69 -5.21 -22.00
N PRO A 124 5.36 -4.32 -22.96
CA PRO A 124 5.35 -4.67 -24.37
C PRO A 124 6.69 -5.25 -24.81
N ALA A 125 6.66 -6.37 -25.55
CA ALA A 125 7.86 -7.02 -26.06
C ALA A 125 8.60 -6.16 -27.12
N SER A 126 7.94 -5.16 -27.68
CA SER A 126 8.51 -4.23 -28.67
C SER A 126 7.79 -2.88 -28.63
N GLY A 127 8.37 -1.89 -29.32
CA GLY A 127 7.83 -0.53 -29.40
C GLY A 127 8.49 0.44 -28.42
N ALA A 128 7.90 1.64 -28.32
CA ALA A 128 8.46 2.75 -27.54
C ALA A 128 8.09 2.72 -26.05
N ASN A 129 7.15 1.87 -25.66
CA ASN A 129 6.62 1.82 -24.28
C ASN A 129 7.50 0.91 -23.41
N THR A 130 8.71 1.37 -23.09
CA THR A 130 9.68 0.65 -22.26
C THR A 130 9.70 1.18 -20.83
N ILE A 131 10.28 0.41 -19.90
CA ILE A 131 10.50 0.88 -18.52
C ILE A 131 11.36 2.15 -18.47
N ASP A 132 12.36 2.27 -19.35
CA ASP A 132 13.20 3.47 -19.43
C ASP A 132 12.42 4.70 -19.94
N ALA A 133 11.55 4.51 -20.92
CA ALA A 133 10.67 5.58 -21.40
C ALA A 133 9.70 6.02 -20.30
N TYR A 134 9.17 5.08 -19.53
CA TYR A 134 8.29 5.35 -18.40
C TYR A 134 9.02 6.09 -17.27
N LYS A 135 10.23 5.68 -16.90
CA LYS A 135 11.11 6.40 -15.95
C LYS A 135 11.40 7.83 -16.40
N LYS A 136 11.74 8.02 -17.68
CA LYS A 136 12.00 9.35 -18.24
C LYS A 136 10.77 10.25 -18.15
N ALA A 137 9.59 9.71 -18.47
CA ALA A 137 8.33 10.46 -18.36
C ALA A 137 8.00 10.76 -16.89
N ALA A 138 8.23 9.81 -15.97
CA ALA A 138 8.03 10.00 -14.53
C ALA A 138 8.92 11.10 -13.95
N ALA A 139 10.19 11.14 -14.34
CA ALA A 139 11.13 12.20 -13.91
C ALA A 139 10.70 13.61 -14.37
N ALA A 140 9.90 13.70 -15.43
CA ALA A 140 9.35 14.96 -15.93
C ALA A 140 7.95 15.29 -15.38
N ALA A 141 7.35 14.41 -14.56
CA ALA A 141 6.02 14.64 -13.99
C ALA A 141 6.05 15.79 -12.98
N ALA A 142 5.11 16.72 -13.12
CA ALA A 142 5.01 17.89 -12.24
C ALA A 142 4.59 17.51 -10.81
N ASP A 143 3.69 16.53 -10.69
CA ASP A 143 3.09 16.12 -9.42
C ASP A 143 3.23 14.60 -9.20
N ASN A 144 3.13 14.18 -7.94
CA ASN A 144 3.02 12.78 -7.56
C ASN A 144 1.75 12.58 -6.73
N VAL A 145 0.75 11.93 -7.31
CA VAL A 145 -0.60 11.93 -6.76
C VAL A 145 -0.91 10.57 -6.14
N SER A 146 -1.48 10.55 -4.94
CA SER A 146 -2.01 9.32 -4.33
C SER A 146 -3.48 9.11 -4.72
N PRO A 147 -3.93 7.85 -4.93
CA PRO A 147 -5.34 7.54 -5.09
C PRO A 147 -6.18 7.97 -3.88
N ALA A 148 -7.41 8.43 -4.14
CA ALA A 148 -8.43 8.66 -3.09
C ALA A 148 -9.22 7.39 -2.73
N SER A 149 -8.97 6.27 -3.43
CA SER A 149 -9.59 4.97 -3.15
C SER A 149 -9.07 4.36 -1.84
N LYS A 150 -9.80 3.38 -1.31
CA LYS A 150 -9.39 2.66 -0.10
C LYS A 150 -8.11 1.87 -0.33
N ALA A 151 -7.20 1.87 0.64
CA ALA A 151 -6.01 1.01 0.60
C ALA A 151 -6.40 -0.47 0.41
N GLY A 152 -5.65 -1.16 -0.45
CA GLY A 152 -5.94 -2.52 -0.92
C GLY A 152 -6.87 -2.60 -2.15
N THR A 153 -7.33 -1.47 -2.70
CA THR A 153 -8.12 -1.48 -3.95
C THR A 153 -7.33 -2.13 -5.08
N GLY A 154 -7.98 -2.94 -5.91
CA GLY A 154 -7.33 -3.66 -7.02
C GLY A 154 -6.40 -4.81 -6.62
N GLY A 155 -6.21 -5.08 -5.33
CA GLY A 155 -5.40 -6.21 -4.85
C GLY A 155 -5.82 -6.70 -3.46
N LYS A 156 -4.88 -7.27 -2.71
CA LYS A 156 -5.09 -7.74 -1.33
C LYS A 156 -3.96 -7.25 -0.44
N LEU A 157 -4.30 -6.63 0.67
CA LEU A 157 -3.34 -6.41 1.76
C LEU A 157 -3.37 -7.64 2.67
N SER A 158 -2.19 -8.15 3.00
CA SER A 158 -2.02 -9.25 3.94
C SER A 158 -1.12 -8.79 5.07
N GLU A 159 -1.51 -9.05 6.32
CA GLU A 159 -0.66 -8.85 7.48
C GLU A 159 -0.17 -10.21 7.97
N ASN A 160 1.12 -10.49 7.81
CA ASN A 160 1.70 -11.65 8.45
C ASN A 160 1.84 -11.37 9.94
N SER A 161 0.96 -11.98 10.73
CA SER A 161 1.03 -11.97 12.19
C SER A 161 2.22 -12.81 12.65
N THR A 162 3.45 -12.34 12.41
CA THR A 162 4.54 -12.72 13.30
C THR A 162 4.27 -11.95 14.59
N ALA A 163 3.62 -12.61 15.53
CA ALA A 163 3.41 -12.10 16.87
C ALA A 163 4.76 -11.61 17.42
N SER A 164 4.97 -10.29 17.40
CA SER A 164 5.86 -9.67 18.35
C SER A 164 5.16 -9.89 19.68
N SER A 165 5.66 -10.83 20.48
CA SER A 165 5.28 -10.98 21.88
C SER A 165 5.68 -9.72 22.64
N GLY A 166 4.94 -8.64 22.43
CA GLY A 166 4.73 -7.63 23.44
C GLY A 166 3.83 -8.25 24.48
N SER A 167 4.33 -8.40 25.71
CA SER A 167 3.51 -8.70 26.88
C SER A 167 2.42 -7.62 27.03
N GLY A 168 1.31 -7.82 26.34
CA GLY A 168 0.06 -7.11 26.53
C GLY A 168 -0.79 -7.94 27.47
N SER A 169 -1.03 -7.39 28.65
CA SER A 169 -1.80 -7.99 29.73
C SER A 169 -3.12 -8.60 29.25
N SER A 170 -3.39 -9.82 29.70
CA SER A 170 -4.62 -10.57 29.49
C SER A 170 -5.87 -9.77 29.89
N PRO A 171 -6.97 -9.84 29.12
CA PRO A 171 -8.26 -9.37 29.58
C PRO A 171 -9.02 -10.46 30.36
N THR A 172 -9.40 -10.09 31.59
CA THR A 172 -10.66 -10.37 32.31
C THR A 172 -11.16 -11.82 32.51
N LYS A 173 -11.44 -12.21 33.77
CA LYS A 173 -12.79 -12.22 34.40
C LYS A 173 -12.85 -13.11 35.66
N SER A 174 -13.47 -12.58 36.71
CA SER A 174 -14.32 -13.21 37.77
C SER A 174 -14.35 -12.24 38.96
N GLY A 175 -15.41 -11.95 39.70
CA GLY A 175 -16.72 -12.53 39.94
C GLY A 175 -17.11 -12.10 41.37
N SER A 176 -18.33 -11.61 41.56
CA SER A 176 -18.95 -10.88 42.69
C SER A 176 -18.68 -11.31 44.15
N SER A 177 -18.73 -10.34 45.10
CA SER A 177 -19.69 -10.35 46.23
C SER A 177 -19.70 -9.05 47.09
N SER A 178 -20.91 -8.50 47.24
CA SER A 178 -21.56 -7.75 48.35
C SER A 178 -20.79 -7.03 49.47
N GLY A 179 -21.15 -5.75 49.69
CA GLY A 179 -20.99 -5.03 50.97
C GLY A 179 -21.49 -3.58 50.96
N THR A 180 -22.76 -3.37 51.37
CA THR A 180 -23.46 -2.19 51.96
C THR A 180 -23.16 -0.71 51.55
N PRO A 181 -24.19 0.15 51.49
CA PRO A 181 -24.06 1.58 51.17
C PRO A 181 -23.83 2.43 52.43
N GLN A 182 -23.04 3.50 52.31
CA GLN A 182 -23.08 4.59 53.29
C GLN A 182 -22.88 5.95 52.61
N SER A 183 -23.91 6.78 52.78
CA SER A 183 -24.00 8.19 52.40
C SER A 183 -23.38 9.07 53.51
N THR A 184 -22.71 10.16 53.13
CA THR A 184 -22.73 11.50 53.77
C THR A 184 -21.92 12.45 52.89
N GLY A 185 -22.54 13.35 52.12
CA GLY A 185 -22.73 14.78 52.46
C GLY A 185 -21.54 15.62 51.93
N ALA A 186 -21.62 16.83 51.40
CA ALA A 186 -22.64 17.85 51.12
C ALA A 186 -22.01 18.76 50.01
N ALA A 187 -22.75 19.34 49.05
CA ALA A 187 -23.25 20.74 49.07
C ALA A 187 -22.08 21.78 49.12
N SER A 188 -21.92 22.84 48.34
CA SER A 188 -22.75 23.64 47.42
C SER A 188 -21.80 24.68 46.76
N GLN A 189 -21.98 25.02 45.47
CA GLN A 189 -22.44 26.34 44.98
C GLN A 189 -21.41 27.48 44.82
N LEU A 190 -21.74 28.32 43.82
CA LEU A 190 -21.30 29.69 43.52
C LEU A 190 -19.91 29.81 42.87
N GLY A 191 -19.73 30.46 41.73
CA GLY A 191 -20.49 31.54 41.12
C GLY A 191 -19.54 32.74 40.95
N GLY A 192 -19.42 33.29 39.74
CA GLY A 192 -18.67 34.54 39.54
C GLY A 192 -18.12 34.75 38.14
N SER A 193 -18.93 35.36 37.29
CA SER A 193 -18.51 36.08 36.08
C SER A 193 -17.89 37.43 36.44
N VAL A 194 -16.85 37.86 35.71
CA VAL A 194 -16.42 39.25 35.37
C VAL A 194 -15.04 39.14 34.69
N ALA A 195 -14.57 39.93 33.72
CA ALA A 195 -15.09 41.09 33.00
C ALA A 195 -14.30 41.22 31.68
N PHE A 196 -14.98 41.67 30.62
CA PHE A 196 -14.36 42.26 29.43
C PHE A 196 -14.20 43.76 29.67
N ALA A 197 -12.99 44.30 29.50
CA ALA A 197 -12.74 45.75 29.46
C ALA A 197 -11.45 46.11 28.70
N GLY A 198 -11.59 46.95 27.67
CA GLY A 198 -10.54 47.81 27.08
C GLY A 198 -9.48 47.09 26.23
N LEU A 199 -8.94 47.62 25.14
CA LEU A 199 -8.67 49.02 24.86
C LEU A 199 -8.55 49.24 23.33
N THR A 200 -9.11 50.36 22.89
CA THR A 200 -8.99 50.98 21.57
C THR A 200 -7.55 51.29 21.18
N GLY A 201 -7.17 51.01 19.93
CA GLY A 201 -5.91 51.45 19.32
C GLY A 201 -6.13 51.85 17.86
N LEU A 202 -6.56 53.10 17.65
CA LEU A 202 -6.66 53.78 16.37
C LEU A 202 -5.29 54.39 16.05
N PHE A 203 -4.63 53.97 14.97
CA PHE A 203 -3.54 54.75 14.36
C PHE A 203 -3.69 54.75 12.85
N THR A 204 -4.26 55.84 12.37
CA THR A 204 -4.23 56.31 10.99
C THR A 204 -2.87 56.97 10.71
N PHE A 205 -2.20 56.58 9.63
CA PHE A 205 -1.21 57.44 8.97
C PHE A 205 -1.36 57.32 7.44
N PHE A 206 -1.99 58.34 6.87
CA PHE A 206 -1.76 58.98 5.56
C PHE A 206 -0.23 59.01 5.23
N MET A 207 0.33 58.95 4.03
CA MET A 207 -0.09 59.33 2.68
C MET A 207 1.10 59.01 1.73
N LEU A 208 0.80 58.96 0.42
CA LEU A 208 1.68 58.93 -0.76
C LEU A 208 2.27 57.57 -1.18
#